data_AF-A0A1F9UG62-F1
#
_entry.id   AF-A0A1F9UG62-F1
#
_cell.length_a   1.000
_cell.length_b   1.000
_cell.length_c   1.000
_cell.angle_alpha   90.00
_cell.angle_beta   90.00
_cell.angle_gamma   90.00
#
_symmetry.space_group_name_H-M   'P 1'
#
loop_
_entity.id
_entity.type
_entity.pdbx_description
1 polymer ?
#
loop_
_entity_poly.entity_id
_entity_poly.type
_entity_poly.pdbx_seq_one_letter_code
_entity_poly.pdbx_strand_id
1 'polypeptide(L)'
;MKNTVALLTFVLALSLPLSAQENAAQETPEAPPSETSAPPTETPSGTVPAVPAESPAMPGNETAREKVGEHREHRGERLERQGERMQRRGGRRENRGERLENQGEHMQERAERMEDRAEKLDAAGHEKAADRLQKRAEHLEKAGERREARGERMQRQGERREKHGRRREAQGERMQRQGERMQHGRRP
;
A
#
# COMPACT_ATOMS: atom_id res chain seq x y z
N MET A 1 50.49 14.75 -8.17
CA MET A 1 50.24 13.40 -8.74
C MET A 1 48.73 13.20 -8.68
N LYS A 2 47.96 13.64 -9.68
CA LYS A 2 47.55 12.90 -10.89
C LYS A 2 47.13 11.46 -10.58
N ASN A 3 45.83 11.18 -10.75
CA ASN A 3 45.15 9.91 -11.10
C ASN A 3 43.64 10.25 -11.21
N THR A 4 43.15 10.95 -12.25
CA THR A 4 42.79 10.47 -13.60
C THR A 4 42.03 9.13 -13.65
N VAL A 5 40.73 9.26 -13.99
CA VAL A 5 39.92 8.43 -14.92
C VAL A 5 39.56 6.99 -14.51
N ALA A 6 38.26 6.77 -14.32
CA ALA A 6 37.54 5.65 -14.92
C ALA A 6 36.04 5.99 -15.04
N LEU A 7 35.72 6.72 -16.11
CA LEU A 7 34.43 6.64 -16.78
C LEU A 7 34.24 5.18 -17.22
N LEU A 8 33.26 4.49 -16.68
CA LEU A 8 32.73 3.29 -17.33
C LEU A 8 31.25 3.52 -17.64
N THR A 9 31.06 3.99 -18.86
CA THR A 9 29.83 4.02 -19.63
C THR A 9 29.20 2.63 -19.69
N PHE A 10 28.01 2.45 -19.11
CA PHE A 10 27.14 1.31 -19.42
C PHE A 10 25.96 1.81 -20.23
N VAL A 11 26.20 2.02 -21.52
CA VAL A 11 25.19 2.18 -22.57
C VAL A 11 25.54 1.16 -23.64
N LEU A 12 24.82 0.04 -23.69
CA LEU A 12 24.32 -0.61 -24.92
C LEU A 12 23.67 -1.96 -24.56
N ALA A 13 22.37 -2.07 -24.79
CA ALA A 13 21.72 -3.24 -25.39
C ALA A 13 20.27 -2.87 -25.69
N LEU A 14 20.13 -2.13 -26.78
CA LEU A 14 18.91 -2.03 -27.56
C LEU A 14 18.56 -3.44 -28.07
N SER A 15 17.25 -3.69 -28.19
CA SER A 15 16.59 -4.42 -29.29
C SER A 15 16.07 -5.88 -29.11
N LEU A 16 14.74 -5.96 -29.26
CA LEU A 16 13.85 -7.02 -29.81
C LEU A 16 13.24 -8.10 -28.88
N PRO A 17 12.04 -8.66 -29.20
CA PRO A 17 10.83 -8.00 -29.72
C PRO A 17 9.53 -8.44 -29.02
N LEU A 18 8.50 -7.63 -29.28
CA LEU A 18 7.07 -7.88 -29.17
C LEU A 18 6.69 -9.24 -29.81
N SER A 19 6.06 -10.12 -29.04
CA SER A 19 5.30 -11.26 -29.56
C SER A 19 3.95 -11.29 -28.86
N ALA A 20 2.91 -11.02 -29.64
CA ALA A 20 1.53 -11.25 -29.28
C ALA A 20 1.32 -12.74 -28.97
N GLN A 21 0.53 -13.03 -27.95
CA GLN A 21 -0.26 -14.26 -27.94
C GLN A 21 -1.58 -13.98 -27.22
N GLU A 22 -2.57 -13.61 -28.03
CA GLU A 22 -3.96 -13.99 -27.81
C GLU A 22 -4.02 -15.45 -27.37
N ASN A 23 -4.76 -15.72 -26.30
CA ASN A 23 -5.54 -16.94 -26.22
C ASN A 23 -6.82 -16.66 -25.45
N ALA A 24 -7.88 -16.56 -26.24
CA ALA A 24 -9.25 -16.61 -25.83
C ALA A 24 -9.59 -17.99 -25.21
N ALA A 25 -10.66 -17.97 -24.42
CA ALA A 25 -11.66 -19.03 -24.19
C ALA A 25 -11.32 -20.47 -24.59
N GLN A 26 -11.50 -21.40 -23.65
CA GLN A 26 -12.27 -22.64 -23.82
C GLN A 26 -12.37 -23.31 -22.44
N GLU A 27 -13.56 -23.35 -21.84
CA GLU A 27 -14.59 -24.39 -22.03
C GLU A 27 -14.24 -25.70 -21.31
N THR A 28 -15.12 -26.02 -20.37
CA THR A 28 -15.39 -27.34 -19.80
C THR A 28 -15.44 -28.44 -20.87
N PRO A 29 -15.19 -29.68 -20.45
CA PRO A 29 -16.12 -30.74 -20.86
C PRO A 29 -16.60 -31.59 -19.67
N GLU A 30 -17.93 -31.53 -19.49
CA GLU A 30 -18.86 -32.65 -19.28
C GLU A 30 -18.37 -33.92 -20.02
N ALA A 31 -18.53 -35.16 -19.54
CA ALA A 31 -19.77 -35.96 -19.40
C ALA A 31 -19.33 -37.48 -19.41
N PRO A 32 -20.19 -38.53 -19.46
CA PRO A 32 -21.56 -38.76 -18.98
C PRO A 32 -21.71 -40.21 -18.37
N PRO A 33 -22.84 -40.97 -18.46
CA PRO A 33 -23.52 -41.49 -17.28
C PRO A 33 -23.66 -43.03 -17.28
N SER A 34 -24.25 -43.61 -16.23
CA SER A 34 -24.93 -44.91 -16.39
C SER A 34 -26.13 -45.02 -15.46
N GLU A 35 -27.27 -45.21 -16.12
CA GLU A 35 -28.58 -45.57 -15.59
C GLU A 35 -28.55 -46.99 -15.01
N THR A 36 -29.50 -47.29 -14.11
CA THR A 36 -30.55 -48.31 -14.31
C THR A 36 -30.93 -48.98 -12.98
N SER A 37 -32.24 -49.19 -12.83
CA SER A 37 -32.92 -50.25 -12.05
C SER A 37 -33.65 -49.81 -10.76
N ALA A 38 -34.94 -49.58 -10.91
CA ALA A 38 -35.99 -49.95 -9.93
C ALA A 38 -36.73 -51.20 -10.47
N PRO A 39 -37.69 -51.84 -9.76
CA PRO A 39 -38.09 -51.82 -8.32
C PRO A 39 -38.11 -53.29 -7.74
N PRO A 40 -38.64 -53.67 -6.53
CA PRO A 40 -40.08 -53.62 -6.18
C PRO A 40 -40.47 -53.38 -4.68
N THR A 41 -41.69 -52.86 -4.49
CA THR A 41 -42.79 -53.33 -3.60
C THR A 41 -42.67 -53.33 -2.05
N GLU A 42 -43.48 -52.44 -1.45
CA GLU A 42 -44.39 -52.54 -0.28
C GLU A 42 -43.90 -52.92 1.16
N THR A 43 -44.01 -51.91 2.05
CA THR A 43 -44.49 -51.81 3.46
C THR A 43 -44.76 -53.05 4.35
N PRO A 44 -44.88 -52.90 5.70
CA PRO A 44 -44.22 -52.01 6.67
C PRO A 44 -43.79 -52.75 7.97
N SER A 45 -42.80 -52.26 8.72
CA SER A 45 -42.72 -52.63 10.15
C SER A 45 -41.92 -51.60 10.95
N GLY A 46 -42.53 -51.12 12.02
CA GLY A 46 -42.00 -50.08 12.86
C GLY A 46 -40.75 -50.50 13.63
N THR A 47 -39.88 -49.54 13.83
CA THR A 47 -39.19 -49.25 15.10
C THR A 47 -38.54 -47.90 14.87
N VAL A 48 -38.96 -46.88 15.61
CA VAL A 48 -38.28 -45.59 15.71
C VAL A 48 -36.86 -45.85 16.26
N PRO A 49 -35.77 -45.56 15.54
CA PRO A 49 -34.49 -45.38 16.19
C PRO A 49 -34.42 -43.94 16.72
N ALA A 50 -34.11 -43.87 18.01
CA ALA A 50 -33.95 -42.67 18.78
C ALA A 50 -33.11 -41.60 18.05
N VAL A 51 -33.59 -40.37 18.19
CA VAL A 51 -32.83 -39.13 18.01
C VAL A 51 -31.44 -39.33 18.62
N PRO A 52 -30.32 -39.14 17.89
CA PRO A 52 -29.02 -39.14 18.54
C PRO A 52 -28.99 -37.96 19.50
N ALA A 53 -28.96 -38.30 20.78
CA ALA A 53 -28.83 -37.37 21.88
C ALA A 53 -27.68 -36.39 21.60
N GLU A 54 -27.99 -35.12 21.77
CA GLU A 54 -27.01 -34.05 21.87
C GLU A 54 -25.91 -34.50 22.83
N SER A 55 -24.70 -34.73 22.29
CA SER A 55 -23.54 -34.96 23.15
C SER A 55 -23.34 -33.70 24.00
N PRO A 56 -23.32 -33.81 25.34
CA PRO A 56 -23.20 -32.66 26.21
C PRO A 56 -21.89 -31.92 25.91
N ALA A 57 -21.98 -30.61 25.74
CA ALA A 57 -20.83 -29.74 25.59
C ALA A 57 -19.90 -29.93 26.80
N MET A 58 -18.68 -30.44 26.54
CA MET A 58 -17.69 -30.66 27.58
C MET A 58 -17.19 -29.29 28.10
N PRO A 59 -17.16 -29.05 29.42
CA PRO A 59 -16.86 -27.74 30.03
C PRO A 59 -15.44 -27.20 29.72
N GLY A 60 -14.54 -28.03 29.19
CA GLY A 60 -13.20 -27.60 28.75
C GLY A 60 -13.16 -26.80 27.45
N ASN A 61 -14.22 -26.82 26.63
CA ASN A 61 -14.23 -26.16 25.31
C ASN A 61 -14.62 -24.67 25.40
N GLU A 62 -15.48 -24.29 26.34
CA GLU A 62 -15.93 -22.90 26.52
C GLU A 62 -14.79 -22.01 27.00
N THR A 63 -14.07 -22.43 28.04
CA THR A 63 -12.89 -21.70 28.55
C THR A 63 -11.76 -21.61 27.52
N ALA A 64 -11.60 -22.62 26.66
CA ALA A 64 -10.65 -22.58 25.55
C ALA A 64 -11.08 -21.57 24.48
N ARG A 65 -12.38 -21.53 24.13
CA ARG A 65 -12.94 -20.61 23.15
C ARG A 65 -12.93 -19.16 23.62
N GLU A 66 -13.20 -18.90 24.89
CA GLU A 66 -13.06 -17.58 25.52
C GLU A 66 -11.62 -17.08 25.40
N LYS A 67 -10.64 -17.88 25.82
CA LYS A 67 -9.21 -17.53 25.71
C LYS A 67 -8.77 -17.24 24.28
N VAL A 68 -9.27 -18.01 23.30
CA VAL A 68 -8.97 -17.76 21.89
C VAL A 68 -9.66 -16.47 21.40
N GLY A 69 -10.86 -16.16 21.90
CA GLY A 69 -11.56 -14.90 21.66
C GLY A 69 -10.81 -13.70 22.21
N GLU A 70 -10.41 -13.74 23.49
CA GLU A 70 -9.63 -12.69 24.16
C GLU A 70 -8.28 -12.47 23.47
N HIS A 71 -7.56 -13.56 23.15
CA HIS A 71 -6.28 -13.46 22.44
C HIS A 71 -6.45 -12.76 21.09
N ARG A 72 -7.57 -13.03 20.42
CA ARG A 72 -7.89 -12.45 19.14
C ARG A 72 -8.25 -10.97 19.25
N GLU A 73 -9.04 -10.57 20.24
CA GLU A 73 -9.31 -9.16 20.54
C GLU A 73 -8.03 -8.39 20.81
N HIS A 74 -7.18 -8.90 21.71
CA HIS A 74 -5.91 -8.25 22.02
C HIS A 74 -4.99 -8.13 20.79
N ARG A 75 -5.01 -9.13 19.89
CA ARG A 75 -4.30 -9.05 18.61
C ARG A 75 -4.92 -8.00 17.67
N GLY A 76 -6.23 -7.87 17.68
CA GLY A 76 -6.98 -6.85 16.96
C GLY A 76 -6.61 -5.43 17.39
N GLU A 77 -6.65 -5.16 18.70
CA GLU A 77 -6.24 -3.86 19.25
C GLU A 77 -4.79 -3.51 18.89
N ARG A 78 -3.90 -4.51 18.93
CA ARG A 78 -2.50 -4.31 18.55
C ARG A 78 -2.36 -3.90 17.08
N LEU A 79 -3.19 -4.45 16.20
CA LEU A 79 -3.22 -4.08 14.78
C LEU A 79 -3.78 -2.67 14.56
N GLU A 80 -4.80 -2.26 15.32
CA GLU A 80 -5.33 -0.89 15.31
C GLU A 80 -4.28 0.12 15.75
N ARG A 81 -3.68 -0.08 16.94
CA ARG A 81 -2.58 0.77 17.42
C ARG A 81 -1.43 0.86 16.43
N GLN A 82 -1.13 -0.24 15.72
CA GLN A 82 -0.12 -0.26 14.67
C GLN A 82 -0.57 0.55 13.44
N GLY A 83 -1.84 0.43 13.05
CA GLY A 83 -2.48 1.19 11.99
C GLY A 83 -2.42 2.70 12.23
N GLU A 84 -2.87 3.15 13.39
CA GLU A 84 -2.78 4.57 13.81
C GLU A 84 -1.34 5.09 13.79
N ARG A 85 -0.39 4.33 14.34
CA ARG A 85 1.04 4.71 14.32
C ARG A 85 1.55 4.83 12.89
N MET A 86 1.04 4.02 11.96
CA MET A 86 1.40 4.13 10.55
C MET A 86 0.82 5.38 9.90
N GLN A 87 -0.45 5.72 10.18
CA GLN A 87 -1.10 6.94 9.72
C GLN A 87 -0.36 8.18 10.22
N ARG A 88 -0.09 8.28 11.53
CA ARG A 88 0.70 9.40 12.09
C ARG A 88 2.09 9.56 11.46
N ARG A 89 2.72 8.44 11.05
CA ARG A 89 4.00 8.48 10.32
C ARG A 89 3.83 8.86 8.85
N GLY A 90 2.67 8.56 8.24
CA GLY A 90 2.29 9.01 6.90
C GLY A 90 2.11 10.52 6.85
N GLY A 91 1.23 11.08 7.69
CA GLY A 91 1.01 12.53 7.76
C GLY A 91 2.29 13.32 8.11
N ARG A 92 3.13 12.83 9.03
CA ARG A 92 4.45 13.47 9.27
C ARG A 92 5.34 13.51 8.02
N ARG A 93 5.17 12.56 7.12
CA ARG A 93 5.93 12.47 5.88
C ARG A 93 5.35 13.36 4.79
N GLU A 94 4.02 13.45 4.69
CA GLU A 94 3.33 14.44 3.86
C GLU A 94 3.74 15.85 4.23
N ASN A 95 3.66 16.23 5.51
CA ASN A 95 4.07 17.54 5.98
C ASN A 95 5.55 17.85 5.69
N ARG A 96 6.41 16.81 5.63
CA ARG A 96 7.81 16.98 5.23
C ARG A 96 7.95 17.17 3.73
N GLY A 97 7.08 16.53 2.95
CA GLY A 97 6.98 16.71 1.51
C GLY A 97 6.58 18.14 1.15
N GLU A 98 5.50 18.64 1.75
CA GLU A 98 5.01 20.02 1.58
C GLU A 98 6.11 21.05 1.90
N ARG A 99 6.82 20.88 3.02
CA ARG A 99 7.95 21.76 3.37
C ARG A 99 9.08 21.75 2.34
N LEU A 100 9.27 20.66 1.61
CA LEU A 100 10.27 20.59 0.56
C LEU A 100 9.78 21.23 -0.73
N GLU A 101 8.50 21.10 -1.07
CA GLU A 101 7.87 21.84 -2.18
C GLU A 101 7.97 23.35 -1.94
N ASN A 102 7.51 23.85 -0.80
CA ASN A 102 7.60 25.29 -0.48
C ASN A 102 9.04 25.80 -0.48
N GLN A 103 10.01 24.95 -0.13
CA GLN A 103 11.44 25.30 -0.23
C GLN A 103 11.96 25.33 -1.66
N GLY A 104 11.39 24.51 -2.56
CA GLY A 104 11.69 24.55 -3.99
C GLY A 104 11.15 25.82 -4.62
N GLU A 105 9.89 26.15 -4.35
CA GLU A 105 9.24 27.35 -4.86
C GLU A 105 10.01 28.62 -4.45
N HIS A 106 10.44 28.70 -3.19
CA HIS A 106 11.24 29.83 -2.74
C HIS A 106 12.64 29.90 -3.40
N MET A 107 13.20 28.75 -3.81
CA MET A 107 14.44 28.73 -4.59
C MET A 107 14.21 29.25 -6.01
N GLN A 108 13.10 28.87 -6.65
CA GLN A 108 12.70 29.38 -7.98
C GLN A 108 12.46 30.88 -7.96
N GLU A 109 11.66 31.38 -7.00
CA GLU A 109 11.42 32.83 -6.82
C GLU A 109 12.74 33.61 -6.59
N ARG A 110 13.72 32.98 -5.91
CA ARG A 110 15.05 33.57 -5.76
C ARG A 110 15.89 33.50 -7.04
N ALA A 111 15.70 32.50 -7.89
CA ALA A 111 16.32 32.41 -9.20
C ALA A 111 15.81 33.53 -10.11
N GLU A 112 14.49 33.74 -10.18
CA GLU A 112 13.85 34.84 -10.93
C GLU A 112 14.41 36.20 -10.52
N ARG A 113 14.51 36.49 -9.21
CA ARG A 113 15.13 37.74 -8.72
C ARG A 113 16.59 37.90 -9.12
N MET A 114 17.32 36.79 -9.29
CA MET A 114 18.71 36.83 -9.77
C MET A 114 18.76 37.08 -11.27
N GLU A 115 17.82 36.53 -12.05
CA GLU A 115 17.66 36.83 -13.48
C GLU A 115 17.35 38.31 -13.71
N ASP A 116 16.36 38.88 -13.01
CA ASP A 116 16.06 40.32 -13.07
C ASP A 116 17.29 41.20 -12.80
N ARG A 117 18.12 40.77 -11.86
CA ARG A 117 19.36 41.49 -11.52
C ARG A 117 20.45 41.26 -12.57
N ALA A 118 20.48 40.10 -13.21
CA ALA A 118 21.40 39.81 -14.30
C ALA A 118 21.06 40.72 -15.49
N GLU A 119 19.78 40.83 -15.86
CA GLU A 119 19.32 41.73 -16.93
C GLU A 119 19.70 43.19 -16.67
N LYS A 120 19.52 43.68 -15.43
CA LYS A 120 19.94 45.04 -15.05
C LYS A 120 21.45 45.25 -15.16
N LEU A 121 22.26 44.23 -14.82
CA LEU A 121 23.71 44.29 -14.96
C LEU A 121 24.13 44.28 -16.44
N ASP A 122 23.45 43.48 -17.25
CA ASP A 122 23.72 43.39 -18.68
C ASP A 122 23.42 44.73 -19.37
N ALA A 123 22.26 45.32 -19.08
CA ALA A 123 21.87 46.65 -19.55
C ALA A 123 22.84 47.76 -19.09
N ALA A 124 23.53 47.57 -17.96
CA ALA A 124 24.56 48.49 -17.46
C ALA A 124 25.97 48.23 -18.07
N GLY A 125 26.11 47.29 -19.00
CA GLY A 125 27.38 46.93 -19.64
C GLY A 125 28.26 46.00 -18.80
N HIS A 126 27.72 45.37 -17.77
CA HIS A 126 28.43 44.42 -16.91
C HIS A 126 28.16 42.96 -17.30
N GLU A 127 28.31 42.64 -18.59
CA GLU A 127 27.99 41.34 -19.20
C GLU A 127 28.54 40.14 -18.39
N LYS A 128 29.85 40.11 -18.08
CA LYS A 128 30.44 38.99 -17.31
C LYS A 128 29.84 38.82 -15.91
N ALA A 129 29.34 39.89 -15.29
CA ALA A 129 28.68 39.81 -14.00
C ALA A 129 27.24 39.31 -14.13
N ALA A 130 26.51 39.78 -15.15
CA ALA A 130 25.18 39.30 -15.51
C ALA A 130 25.20 37.79 -15.82
N ASP A 131 26.12 37.38 -16.67
CA ASP A 131 26.31 36.01 -17.15
C ASP A 131 26.62 35.02 -16.01
N ARG A 132 27.39 35.46 -15.00
CA ARG A 132 27.62 34.70 -13.76
C ARG A 132 26.37 34.58 -12.91
N LEU A 133 25.54 35.61 -12.88
CA LEU A 133 24.35 35.65 -12.07
C LEU A 133 23.23 34.79 -12.69
N GLN A 134 23.07 34.83 -14.01
CA GLN A 134 22.16 33.97 -14.77
C GLN A 134 22.50 32.48 -14.57
N LYS A 135 23.78 32.09 -14.72
CA LYS A 135 24.24 30.71 -14.42
C LYS A 135 23.91 30.28 -12.98
N ARG A 136 23.96 31.22 -12.02
CA ARG A 136 23.61 30.95 -10.63
C ARG A 136 22.09 30.81 -10.44
N ALA A 137 21.30 31.60 -11.16
CA ALA A 137 19.84 31.49 -11.20
C ALA A 137 19.41 30.13 -11.74
N GLU A 138 19.89 29.73 -12.92
CA GLU A 138 19.58 28.41 -13.50
C GLU A 138 19.95 27.25 -12.56
N HIS A 139 21.09 27.34 -11.88
CA HIS A 139 21.48 26.30 -10.92
C HIS A 139 20.53 26.26 -9.72
N LEU A 140 20.04 27.42 -9.27
CA LEU A 140 19.11 27.51 -8.15
C LEU A 140 17.71 27.04 -8.55
N GLU A 141 17.23 27.40 -9.73
CA GLU A 141 15.97 26.91 -10.31
C GLU A 141 15.96 25.38 -10.38
N LYS A 142 16.98 24.78 -11.02
CA LYS A 142 17.17 23.31 -11.06
C LYS A 142 17.26 22.69 -9.67
N ALA A 143 17.79 23.42 -8.68
CA ALA A 143 17.81 22.94 -7.30
C ALA A 143 16.43 23.00 -6.64
N GLY A 144 15.63 24.02 -6.97
CA GLY A 144 14.24 24.18 -6.56
C GLY A 144 13.35 23.06 -7.11
N GLU A 145 13.38 22.82 -8.41
CA GLU A 145 12.63 21.72 -9.06
C GLU A 145 12.94 20.36 -8.43
N ARG A 146 14.23 20.07 -8.17
CA ARG A 146 14.63 18.82 -7.49
C ARG A 146 14.09 18.74 -6.06
N ARG A 147 13.93 19.88 -5.39
CA ARG A 147 13.39 19.97 -4.02
C ARG A 147 11.89 19.68 -4.03
N GLU A 148 11.15 20.28 -4.95
CA GLU A 148 9.72 20.02 -5.20
C GLU A 148 9.46 18.56 -5.55
N ALA A 149 10.16 18.02 -6.56
CA ALA A 149 9.99 16.62 -6.95
C ALA A 149 10.27 15.65 -5.80
N ARG A 150 11.22 15.99 -4.92
CA ARG A 150 11.49 15.22 -3.70
C ARG A 150 10.37 15.37 -2.68
N GLY A 151 9.81 16.57 -2.55
CA GLY A 151 8.63 16.86 -1.74
C GLY A 151 7.45 15.99 -2.16
N GLU A 152 7.11 15.99 -3.44
CA GLU A 152 5.96 15.25 -3.96
C GLU A 152 6.13 13.75 -3.71
N ARG A 153 7.35 13.24 -3.95
CA ARG A 153 7.67 11.83 -3.68
C ARG A 153 7.48 11.50 -2.19
N MET A 154 7.79 12.42 -1.27
CA MET A 154 7.53 12.19 0.14
C MET A 154 6.05 12.21 0.47
N GLN A 155 5.27 13.13 -0.11
CA GLN A 155 3.81 13.18 0.06
C GLN A 155 3.17 11.86 -0.39
N ARG A 156 3.42 11.44 -1.64
CA ARG A 156 2.91 10.16 -2.18
C ARG A 156 3.30 8.95 -1.31
N GLN A 157 4.49 8.98 -0.70
CA GLN A 157 4.91 7.91 0.20
C GLN A 157 4.27 8.01 1.59
N GLY A 158 3.92 9.20 2.06
CA GLY A 158 3.10 9.42 3.25
C GLY A 158 1.70 8.84 3.04
N GLU A 159 1.05 9.19 1.92
CA GLU A 159 -0.32 8.77 1.62
C GLU A 159 -0.43 7.24 1.53
N ARG A 160 0.54 6.60 0.87
CA ARG A 160 0.64 5.13 0.80
C ARG A 160 0.75 4.51 2.19
N ARG A 161 1.48 5.17 3.10
CA ARG A 161 1.67 4.71 4.47
C ARG A 161 0.41 4.92 5.30
N GLU A 162 -0.30 6.01 5.11
CA GLU A 162 -1.61 6.25 5.73
C GLU A 162 -2.63 5.21 5.29
N LYS A 163 -2.74 4.98 3.98
CA LYS A 163 -3.60 3.94 3.39
C LYS A 163 -3.27 2.56 3.95
N HIS A 164 -1.99 2.23 4.11
CA HIS A 164 -1.60 0.97 4.74
C HIS A 164 -1.99 0.93 6.24
N GLY A 165 -1.85 2.05 6.95
CA GLY A 165 -2.29 2.19 8.33
C GLY A 165 -3.80 1.95 8.50
N ARG A 166 -4.63 2.60 7.67
CA ARG A 166 -6.09 2.38 7.67
C ARG A 166 -6.49 0.93 7.39
N ARG A 167 -5.78 0.26 6.48
CA ARG A 167 -6.00 -1.17 6.21
C ARG A 167 -5.68 -2.05 7.43
N ARG A 168 -4.64 -1.70 8.18
CA ARG A 168 -4.24 -2.42 9.41
C ARG A 168 -5.21 -2.20 10.55
N GLU A 169 -5.70 -0.97 10.69
CA GLU A 169 -6.76 -0.63 11.62
C GLU A 169 -8.05 -1.40 11.34
N ALA A 170 -8.55 -1.35 10.11
CA ALA A 170 -9.72 -2.13 9.69
C ALA A 170 -9.51 -3.65 9.81
N GLN A 171 -8.27 -4.15 9.72
CA GLN A 171 -7.96 -5.56 9.99
C GLN A 171 -8.05 -5.87 11.48
N GLY A 172 -7.57 -4.96 12.33
CA GLY A 172 -7.69 -5.06 13.77
C GLY A 172 -9.14 -5.10 14.22
N GLU A 173 -9.98 -4.20 13.71
CA GLU A 173 -11.40 -4.12 14.07
C GLU A 173 -12.15 -5.41 13.73
N ARG A 174 -11.89 -5.98 12.55
CA ARG A 174 -12.46 -7.28 12.15
C ARG A 174 -12.00 -8.41 13.06
N MET A 175 -10.76 -8.34 13.54
CA MET A 175 -10.20 -9.34 14.42
C MET A 175 -10.86 -9.27 15.80
N GLN A 176 -11.04 -8.06 16.35
CA GLN A 176 -11.78 -7.81 17.59
C GLN A 176 -13.19 -8.34 17.49
N ARG A 177 -13.97 -7.94 16.47
CA ARG A 177 -15.34 -8.43 16.27
C ARG A 177 -15.43 -9.96 16.15
N GLN A 178 -14.42 -10.62 15.56
CA GLN A 178 -14.41 -12.08 15.51
C GLN A 178 -14.02 -12.69 16.87
N GLY A 179 -13.19 -12.03 17.66
CA GLY A 179 -12.93 -12.43 19.05
C GLY A 179 -14.20 -12.36 19.88
N GLU A 180 -14.92 -11.22 19.80
CA GLU A 180 -16.15 -10.97 20.56
C GLU A 180 -17.22 -12.02 20.24
N ARG A 181 -17.38 -12.35 18.95
CA ARG A 181 -18.28 -13.41 18.48
C ARG A 181 -17.88 -14.79 18.97
N MET A 182 -16.59 -15.07 19.17
CA MET A 182 -16.17 -16.34 19.73
C MET A 182 -16.48 -16.42 21.21
N GLN A 183 -16.34 -15.33 21.96
CA GLN A 183 -16.69 -15.30 23.38
C GLN A 183 -18.22 -15.36 23.60
N HIS A 184 -19.00 -14.65 22.77
CA HIS A 184 -20.44 -14.47 22.99
C HIS A 184 -21.34 -15.31 22.05
N GLY A 185 -20.77 -16.07 21.12
CA GLY A 185 -21.51 -16.80 20.07
C GLY A 185 -22.34 -18.00 20.52
N ARG A 186 -22.56 -18.16 21.84
CA ARG A 186 -23.53 -19.04 22.48
C ARG A 186 -23.97 -18.42 23.82
N ARG A 187 -24.66 -17.28 23.79
CA ARG A 187 -25.52 -16.89 24.90
C ARG A 187 -26.97 -16.91 24.38
N PRO A 188 -27.86 -17.76 24.92
CA PRO A 188 -29.28 -17.74 24.57
C PRO A 188 -29.92 -16.39 24.92
#